data_AF-A0A959SWJ2-F1
#
_entry.id   AF-A0A959SWJ2-F1
#
_cell.length_a   1.000
_cell.length_b   1.000
_cell.length_c   1.000
_cell.angle_alpha   90.00
_cell.angle_beta   90.00
_cell.angle_gamma   90.00
#
_symmetry.space_group_name_H-M   'P 1'
#
loop_
_entity.id
_entity.type
_entity.pdbx_description
1 polymer ?
#
loop_
_entity_poly.entity_id
_entity_poly.type
_entity_poly.pdbx_seq_one_letter_code
_entity_poly.pdbx_strand_id
1 'polypeptide(L)'
;NFASRMNLTLRVRHYWNKVNYLSFHNADAEGYLLDRPFIPGQNENFNAFNLDAFFTWDFRLGSRLIIGYKNWLGDEEYTSIAGDNTYIKNLGEIFNLRHGNEVTVRFIYFFDINQLKKKR
;
A
#
# COMPACT_ATOMS: atom_id res chain seq x y z
N ASN A 1 13.22 -14.17 21.14
CA ASN A 1 14.09 -15.02 20.31
C ASN A 1 13.38 -15.37 19.02
N PHE A 2 13.77 -14.77 17.89
CA PHE A 2 13.40 -15.31 16.57
C PHE A 2 14.17 -16.63 16.39
N ALA A 3 13.48 -17.76 16.30
CA ALA A 3 14.14 -19.02 15.99
C ALA A 3 14.82 -18.89 14.61
N SER A 4 15.96 -19.57 14.39
CA SER A 4 16.75 -19.55 13.13
C SER A 4 15.95 -19.89 11.86
N ARG A 5 14.68 -20.27 11.98
CA ARG A 5 13.76 -20.70 10.91
C ARG A 5 12.51 -19.82 10.79
N MET A 6 12.48 -18.67 11.47
CA MET A 6 11.43 -17.67 11.35
C MET A 6 11.98 -16.44 10.62
N ASN A 7 11.25 -15.94 9.64
CA ASN A 7 11.57 -14.72 8.89
C ASN A 7 10.37 -13.78 8.93
N LEU A 8 10.62 -12.50 9.18
CA LEU A 8 9.64 -11.43 9.06
C LEU A 8 10.18 -10.42 8.05
N THR A 9 9.41 -10.18 6.99
CA THR A 9 9.67 -9.13 6.00
C THR A 9 8.55 -8.11 6.06
N LEU A 10 8.90 -6.84 6.24
CA LEU A 10 7.99 -5.71 6.20
C LEU A 10 8.42 -4.75 5.10
N ARG A 11 7.49 -4.35 4.24
CA ARG A 11 7.73 -3.37 3.20
C ARG A 11 6.62 -2.33 3.22
N VAL A 12 7.01 -1.08 3.40
CA VAL A 12 6.11 0.08 3.40
C VAL A 12 6.50 0.96 2.24
N ARG A 13 5.52 1.46 1.48
CA ARG A 13 5.70 2.45 0.43
C ARG A 13 4.67 3.55 0.61
N HIS A 14 5.12 4.79 0.53
CA HIS A 14 4.26 5.96 0.54
C HIS A 14 4.71 6.92 -0.55
N TYR A 15 3.77 7.36 -1.37
CA TYR A 15 3.97 8.35 -2.41
C TYR A 15 3.02 9.51 -2.16
N TRP A 16 3.57 10.72 -2.18
CA TRP A 16 2.84 11.95 -1.96
C TRP A 16 3.17 12.95 -3.06
N ASN A 17 2.14 13.54 -3.66
CA ASN A 17 2.26 14.61 -4.64
C ASN A 17 1.23 15.71 -4.36
N LYS A 18 1.69 16.96 -4.39
CA LYS A 18 0.86 18.15 -4.22
C LYS A 18 0.87 18.96 -5.52
N VAL A 19 -0.30 19.09 -6.13
CA VAL A 19 -0.48 19.88 -7.36
C VAL A 19 -1.04 21.25 -7.00
N ASN A 20 -0.30 22.30 -7.35
CA ASN A 20 -0.77 23.68 -7.24
C ASN A 20 -1.00 24.25 -8.63
N TYR A 21 -2.26 24.55 -8.97
CA TYR A 21 -2.58 25.19 -10.24
C TYR A 21 -2.21 26.68 -10.15
N LEU A 22 -1.48 27.17 -11.16
CA LEU A 22 -1.07 28.58 -11.23
C LEU A 22 -1.99 29.41 -12.13
N SER A 23 -2.54 28.81 -13.19
CA SER A 23 -3.46 29.44 -14.12
C SER A 23 -4.35 28.39 -14.80
N PHE A 24 -5.52 28.84 -15.26
CA PHE A 24 -6.46 28.01 -16.03
C PHE A 24 -6.61 28.60 -17.42
N HIS A 25 -6.71 27.73 -18.41
CA HIS A 25 -6.81 28.11 -19.82
C HIS A 25 -7.89 27.26 -20.49
N ASN A 26 -8.60 27.86 -21.44
CA ASN A 26 -9.43 27.13 -22.39
C ASN A 26 -8.68 27.02 -23.73
N ALA A 27 -9.07 26.06 -24.57
CA ALA A 27 -8.61 26.01 -25.97
C ALA A 27 -9.62 26.70 -26.88
N ASP A 28 -9.16 27.53 -27.81
CA ASP A 28 -10.00 28.06 -28.91
C ASP A 28 -10.17 27.03 -30.05
N ALA A 29 -10.88 27.42 -31.11
CA ALA A 29 -11.17 26.52 -32.23
C ALA A 29 -9.90 26.17 -33.04
N GLU A 30 -8.87 26.99 -32.93
CA GLU A 30 -7.57 26.87 -33.58
C GLU A 30 -6.52 26.17 -32.68
N GLY A 31 -6.87 25.92 -31.41
CA GLY A 31 -6.04 25.23 -30.42
C GLY A 31 -5.12 26.14 -29.59
N TYR A 32 -5.27 27.46 -29.65
CA TYR A 32 -4.54 28.40 -28.80
C TYR A 32 -5.15 28.49 -27.40
N LEU A 33 -4.30 28.85 -26.43
CA LEU A 33 -4.69 29.03 -25.04
C LEU A 33 -5.40 30.38 -24.87
N LEU A 34 -6.61 30.34 -24.35
CA LEU A 34 -7.37 31.49 -23.89
C LEU A 34 -7.34 31.54 -22.36
N ASP A 35 -6.84 32.64 -21.81
CA ASP A 35 -6.81 32.87 -20.37
C ASP A 35 -8.22 32.74 -19.77
N ARG A 36 -8.31 32.03 -18.65
CA ARG A 36 -9.54 31.89 -17.86
C ARG A 36 -9.32 32.43 -16.44
N PRO A 37 -10.35 33.05 -15.82
CA PRO A 37 -10.28 33.43 -14.42
C PRO A 37 -9.86 32.25 -13.54
N PHE A 38 -8.98 32.52 -12.58
CA PHE A 38 -8.50 31.51 -11.64
C PHE A 38 -9.66 30.90 -10.85
N ILE A 39 -9.70 29.57 -10.78
CA ILE A 39 -10.71 28.85 -10.02
C ILE A 39 -10.09 28.43 -8.70
N PRO A 40 -10.45 29.06 -7.58
CA PRO A 40 -9.93 28.68 -6.27
C PRO A 40 -10.42 27.28 -5.87
N GLY A 41 -9.62 26.59 -5.04
CA GLY A 41 -9.98 25.29 -4.50
C GLY A 41 -9.77 24.10 -5.44
N GLN A 42 -9.08 24.29 -6.57
CA GLN A 42 -8.77 23.23 -7.54
C GLN A 42 -7.44 22.54 -7.28
N ASN A 43 -6.64 22.97 -6.30
CA ASN A 43 -5.39 22.30 -5.98
C ASN A 43 -5.67 20.86 -5.50
N GLU A 44 -4.83 19.91 -5.91
CA GLU A 44 -5.02 18.50 -5.61
C GLU A 44 -3.91 17.92 -4.72
N ASN A 45 -4.31 17.05 -3.80
CA ASN A 45 -3.40 16.28 -2.95
C ASN A 45 -3.54 14.80 -3.27
N PHE A 46 -2.51 14.24 -3.89
CA PHE A 46 -2.49 12.84 -4.27
C PHE A 46 -1.63 12.02 -3.31
N ASN A 47 -2.20 10.93 -2.81
CA ASN A 47 -1.52 9.98 -1.94
C ASN A 47 -1.69 8.56 -2.44
N ALA A 48 -0.60 7.79 -2.42
CA ALA A 48 -0.64 6.34 -2.61
C ALA A 48 0.16 5.65 -1.50
N PHE A 49 -0.41 4.59 -0.93
CA PHE A 49 0.17 3.88 0.20
C PHE A 49 0.01 2.37 0.07
N ASN A 50 1.08 1.63 0.33
CA ASN A 50 1.09 0.17 0.34
C ASN A 50 1.92 -0.37 1.50
N LEU A 51 1.39 -1.38 2.17
CA LEU A 51 2.02 -2.12 3.24
C LEU A 51 1.95 -3.61 2.92
N ASP A 52 3.11 -4.23 2.76
CA ASP A 52 3.25 -5.67 2.57
C ASP A 52 4.02 -6.27 3.76
N ALA A 53 3.42 -7.20 4.48
CA ALA A 53 4.04 -7.92 5.58
C ALA A 53 3.98 -9.42 5.32
N PHE A 54 5.11 -10.11 5.48
CA PHE A 54 5.21 -11.55 5.33
C PHE A 54 5.96 -12.16 6.50
N PHE A 55 5.27 -13.03 7.23
CA PHE A 55 5.85 -13.89 8.23
C PHE A 55 5.98 -15.29 7.68
N THR A 56 7.19 -15.85 7.72
CA THR A 56 7.48 -17.22 7.27
C THR A 56 8.09 -18.01 8.41
N TRP A 57 7.58 -19.21 8.65
CA TRP A 57 8.08 -20.13 9.66
C TRP A 57 8.30 -21.53 9.09
N ASP A 58 9.56 -21.92 9.00
CA ASP A 58 10.01 -23.27 8.64
C ASP A 58 10.06 -24.16 9.89
N PHE A 59 8.92 -24.75 10.26
CA PHE A 59 8.85 -25.59 11.46
C PHE A 59 9.50 -26.96 11.28
N ARG A 60 9.63 -27.45 10.03
CA ARG A 60 10.32 -28.70 9.69
C ARG A 60 11.00 -28.55 8.34
N LEU A 61 12.00 -29.40 8.04
CA LEU A 61 12.58 -29.46 6.70
C LEU A 61 11.47 -29.76 5.67
N GLY A 62 11.27 -28.85 4.73
CA GLY A 62 10.20 -28.92 3.72
C GLY A 62 8.84 -28.39 4.20
N SER A 63 8.53 -28.39 5.49
CA SER A 63 7.23 -27.92 5.99
C SER A 63 7.30 -26.48 6.51
N ARG A 64 6.41 -25.62 5.99
CA ARG A 64 6.43 -24.17 6.16
C ARG A 64 5.04 -23.61 6.39
N LEU A 65 4.93 -22.63 7.28
CA LEU A 65 3.79 -21.73 7.40
C LEU A 65 4.17 -20.35 6.89
N ILE A 66 3.33 -19.74 6.05
CA ILE A 66 3.48 -18.36 5.58
C ILE A 66 2.21 -17.60 5.91
N ILE A 67 2.34 -16.47 6.59
CA ILE A 67 1.26 -15.53 6.87
C ILE A 67 1.62 -14.24 6.14
N GLY A 68 0.81 -13.86 5.16
CA GLY A 68 0.90 -12.60 4.44
C GLY A 68 -0.20 -11.67 4.91
N TYR A 69 0.16 -10.40 5.12
CA TYR A 69 -0.79 -9.31 5.29
C TYR A 69 -0.44 -8.22 4.29
N LYS A 70 -1.43 -7.80 3.52
CA LYS A 70 -1.31 -6.68 2.60
C LYS A 70 -2.36 -5.66 2.94
N ASN A 71 -1.96 -4.40 2.90
CA ASN A 71 -2.84 -3.26 2.99
C ASN A 71 -2.46 -2.27 1.90
N TRP A 72 -3.46 -1.70 1.26
CA TRP A 72 -3.26 -0.63 0.28
C TRP A 72 -4.33 0.43 0.46
N LEU A 73 -3.94 1.67 0.22
CA LEU A 73 -4.92 2.74 0.03
C LEU A 73 -5.59 2.53 -1.33
N GLY A 74 -6.92 2.67 -1.38
CA GLY A 74 -7.69 2.49 -2.61
C GLY A 74 -7.31 3.47 -3.72
N ASP A 75 -7.73 3.19 -4.95
CA ASP A 75 -7.44 4.03 -6.11
C ASP A 75 -8.09 5.41 -5.93
N GLU A 76 -7.26 6.45 -5.92
CA GLU A 76 -7.64 7.86 -6.07
C GLU A 76 -8.41 8.51 -4.91
N GLU A 77 -7.97 8.31 -3.66
CA GLU A 77 -8.42 9.17 -2.56
C GLU A 77 -7.73 10.55 -2.64
N TYR A 78 -8.35 11.47 -3.37
CA TYR A 78 -8.02 12.89 -3.34
C TYR A 78 -8.35 13.45 -1.95
N THR A 79 -7.32 13.75 -1.15
CA THR A 79 -7.55 14.44 0.11
C THR A 79 -7.66 15.95 -0.17
N SER A 80 -8.60 16.63 0.48
CA SER A 80 -8.70 18.08 0.32
C SER A 80 -7.41 18.75 0.81
N ILE A 81 -6.83 19.67 0.03
CA ILE A 81 -5.76 20.56 0.54
C ILE A 81 -6.42 21.61 1.45
N ALA A 82 -6.72 21.23 2.68
CA ALA A 82 -7.19 22.16 3.71
C ALA A 82 -6.06 22.44 4.72
N GLY A 83 -5.36 23.56 4.53
CA GLY A 83 -4.38 24.10 5.48
C GLY A 83 -2.91 23.70 5.26
N ASP A 84 -2.12 23.80 6.34
CA ASP A 84 -0.68 23.49 6.35
C ASP A 84 -0.43 22.00 6.12
N ASN A 85 -0.29 21.65 4.85
CA ASN A 85 -0.12 20.29 4.35
C ASN A 85 1.34 19.83 4.54
N THR A 86 1.76 19.65 5.78
CA THR A 86 3.04 19.01 6.10
C THR A 86 2.98 17.51 5.80
N TYR A 87 4.11 16.92 5.39
CA TYR A 87 4.19 15.50 5.03
C TYR A 87 3.63 14.58 6.12
N ILE A 88 3.99 14.80 7.39
CA ILE A 88 3.58 13.94 8.51
C ILE A 88 2.07 14.06 8.79
N LYS A 89 1.51 15.27 8.69
CA LYS A 89 0.07 15.47 8.88
C LYS A 89 -0.71 14.76 7.78
N ASN A 90 -0.27 14.90 6.54
CA ASN A 90 -0.90 14.24 5.41
C ASN A 90 -0.78 12.70 5.49
N LEU A 91 0.39 12.19 5.89
CA LEU A 91 0.58 10.77 6.18
C LEU A 91 -0.35 10.28 7.32
N GLY A 92 -0.62 11.11 8.32
CA GLY A 92 -1.58 10.79 9.38
C GLY A 92 -3.02 10.71 8.85
N GLU A 93 -3.40 11.62 7.96
CA GLU A 93 -4.73 11.66 7.35
C GLU A 93 -5.03 10.43 6.50
N ILE A 94 -4.03 9.88 5.79
CA ILE A 94 -4.27 8.70 4.94
C ILE A 94 -4.72 7.47 5.73
N PHE A 95 -4.32 7.33 7.00
CA PHE A 95 -4.73 6.20 7.84
C PHE A 95 -6.22 6.23 8.23
N ASN A 96 -6.88 7.38 8.09
CA ASN A 96 -8.32 7.51 8.31
C ASN A 96 -9.13 7.19 7.05
N LEU A 97 -8.48 7.07 5.89
CA LEU A 97 -9.13 6.74 4.63
C LEU A 97 -9.47 5.25 4.57
N ARG A 98 -10.27 4.86 3.58
CA ARG A 98 -10.64 3.46 3.42
C ARG A 98 -9.47 2.68 2.79
N HIS A 99 -8.95 1.72 3.54
CA HIS A 99 -7.92 0.82 3.04
C HIS A 99 -8.50 -0.53 2.59
N GLY A 100 -7.95 -1.05 1.50
CA GLY A 100 -8.04 -2.46 1.16
C GLY A 100 -7.13 -3.27 2.08
N ASN A 101 -7.63 -4.39 2.59
CA ASN A 101 -6.90 -5.27 3.49
C ASN A 101 -7.04 -6.71 3.00
N GLU A 102 -5.92 -7.44 2.95
CA GLU A 102 -5.88 -8.84 2.56
C GLU A 102 -5.00 -9.62 3.52
N VAL A 103 -5.54 -10.71 4.07
CA VAL A 103 -4.79 -11.67 4.88
C VAL A 103 -4.72 -12.98 4.11
N THR A 104 -3.52 -13.48 3.91
CA THR A 104 -3.27 -14.77 3.26
C THR A 104 -2.54 -15.69 4.22
N VAL A 105 -3.02 -16.93 4.34
CA VAL A 105 -2.31 -17.99 5.08
C VAL A 105 -2.01 -19.13 4.12
N ARG A 106 -0.76 -19.55 4.07
CA ARG A 106 -0.31 -20.71 3.30
C ARG A 106 0.39 -21.70 4.21
N PHE A 107 -0.13 -22.92 4.25
CA PHE A 107 0.45 -24.03 5.01
C PHE A 107 0.96 -25.11 4.06
N ILE A 108 2.22 -25.51 4.25
CA ILE A 108 2.90 -26.52 3.45
C ILE A 108 3.43 -27.58 4.41
N TYR A 109 3.08 -28.85 4.17
CA TYR A 109 3.52 -29.96 5.00
C TYR A 109 4.04 -31.12 4.14
N PHE A 110 5.27 -31.55 4.40
CA PHE A 110 5.85 -32.74 3.78
C PHE A 110 5.56 -33.99 4.61
N PHE A 111 4.85 -34.94 4.00
CA PHE A 111 4.63 -36.29 4.55
C PHE A 111 5.68 -37.26 4.01
N ASP A 112 6.34 -37.99 4.90
CA ASP A 112 7.24 -39.09 4.54
C ASP A 112 6.54 -40.43 4.84
N ILE A 113 6.22 -41.18 3.78
CA ILE A 113 5.51 -42.47 3.87
C ILE A 113 6.39 -43.54 4.56
N ASN A 114 7.72 -43.44 4.48
CA ASN A 114 8.61 -44.40 5.14
C ASN A 114 8.62 -44.23 6.66
N GLN A 115 8.34 -43.02 7.17
CA GLN A 115 8.12 -42.78 8.61
C GLN A 115 6.80 -43.39 9.11
N LEU A 116 5.79 -43.50 8.24
CA LEU A 116 4.51 -44.14 8.59
C LEU A 116 4.63 -45.67 8.63
N LYS A 117 5.48 -46.25 7.78
CA LYS A 117 5.68 -47.72 7.70
C LYS A 117 6.44 -48.32 8.90
N LYS A 118 7.23 -47.53 9.63
CA LYS A 118 8.04 -48.01 10.78
C LYS A 118 7.27 -48.19 12.10
N LYS A 119 5.93 -47.99 12.10
CA LYS A 119 5.06 -48.22 13.27
C LYS A 119 4.27 -49.53 13.18
N ARG A 120 4.90 -50.62 12.76
CA ARG A 120 4.42 -51.98 12.97
C ARG A 120 5.45 -52.78 13.74
#